data_AF-A0AAJ4E710-F1
#
_entry.id   AF-A0AAJ4E710-F1
#
_cell.length_a   1.000
_cell.length_b   1.000
_cell.length_c   1.000
_cell.angle_alpha   90.00
_cell.angle_beta   90.00
_cell.angle_gamma   90.00
#
_symmetry.space_group_name_H-M   'P 1'
#
loop_
_entity.id
_entity.type
_entity.pdbx_description
1 polymer ?
#
loop_
_entity_poly.entity_id
_entity_poly.type
_entity_poly.pdbx_seq_one_letter_code
_entity_poly.pdbx_strand_id
1 'polypeptide(L)'
;MTIYSFKKRVDTGEHHIFEGEMRPPGSKPACNAAPTSICKKVGHDDTTVWVDLNCLSEQQARLAGAVLGRKLCGTCVSHLYATPAK
;
A
#
# COMPACT_ATOMS: atom_id res chain seq x y z
N MET A 1 0.77 13.20 6.70
CA MET A 1 0.99 11.85 7.27
C MET A 1 0.86 10.87 6.12
N THR A 2 1.90 10.09 5.86
CA THR A 2 1.86 9.08 4.80
C THR A 2 0.91 7.97 5.22
N ILE A 3 0.00 7.59 4.32
CA ILE A 3 -0.81 6.40 4.45
C ILE A 3 -0.42 5.37 3.40
N TYR A 4 -0.78 4.13 3.67
CA TYR A 4 -0.40 2.99 2.86
C TYR A 4 -1.65 2.24 2.43
N SER A 5 -1.66 1.85 1.16
CA SER A 5 -2.73 1.06 0.58
C SER A 5 -2.15 -0.13 -0.15
N PHE A 6 -2.74 -1.29 0.04
CA PHE A 6 -2.33 -2.52 -0.60
C PHE A 6 -3.20 -2.72 -1.84
N LYS A 7 -2.58 -3.13 -2.93
CA LYS A 7 -3.28 -3.47 -4.16
C LYS A 7 -2.73 -4.77 -4.70
N LYS A 8 -3.61 -5.60 -5.24
CA LYS A 8 -3.25 -6.90 -5.79
C LYS A 8 -2.95 -6.74 -7.27
N ARG A 9 -1.77 -7.20 -7.70
CA ARG A 9 -1.40 -7.26 -9.12
C ARG A 9 -2.29 -8.27 -9.84
N VAL A 10 -2.83 -7.92 -10.99
CA VAL A 10 -3.88 -8.72 -11.66
C VAL A 10 -3.34 -10.05 -12.21
N ASP A 11 -2.10 -10.07 -12.70
CA ASP A 11 -1.47 -11.22 -13.35
C ASP A 11 -0.93 -12.27 -12.35
N THR A 12 -0.21 -11.84 -11.31
CA THR A 12 0.46 -12.74 -10.35
C THR A 12 -0.33 -12.93 -9.06
N GLY A 13 -1.26 -12.01 -8.76
CA GLY A 13 -1.93 -11.95 -7.47
C GLY A 13 -1.04 -11.53 -6.29
N GLU A 14 0.19 -11.09 -6.56
CA GLU A 14 1.09 -10.50 -5.55
C GLU A 14 0.54 -9.14 -5.07
N HIS A 15 0.66 -8.87 -3.78
CA HIS A 15 0.26 -7.59 -3.21
C HIS A 15 1.41 -6.61 -3.28
N HIS A 16 1.10 -5.36 -3.61
CA HIS A 16 2.03 -4.24 -3.64
C HIS A 16 1.50 -3.10 -2.78
N ILE A 17 2.41 -2.36 -2.18
CA ILE A 17 2.10 -1.23 -1.30
C ILE A 17 2.22 0.06 -2.10
N PHE A 18 1.26 0.95 -1.91
CA PHE A 18 1.19 2.27 -2.52
C PHE A 18 1.10 3.31 -1.41
N GLU A 19 1.96 4.31 -1.49
CA GLU A 19 1.94 5.46 -0.58
C GLU A 19 0.89 6.47 -1.00
N GLY A 20 0.35 7.20 -0.05
CA GLY A 20 -0.57 8.30 -0.30
C GLY A 20 -0.76 9.14 0.94
N GLU A 21 -1.82 9.94 0.91
CA GLU A 21 -2.16 10.92 1.93
C GLU A 21 -3.65 10.84 2.26
N MET A 22 -3.97 11.06 3.54
CA MET A 22 -5.34 11.27 3.97
C MET A 22 -5.89 12.56 3.37
N ARG A 23 -7.11 12.48 2.85
CA ARG A 23 -7.85 13.67 2.41
C ARG A 23 -8.58 14.30 3.60
N PRO A 24 -9.02 15.56 3.48
CA PRO A 24 -9.81 16.21 4.52
C PRO A 24 -11.05 15.39 4.92
N PRO A 25 -11.49 15.46 6.20
CA PRO A 25 -12.70 14.77 6.66
C PRO A 25 -13.90 15.03 5.74
N GLY A 26 -14.63 13.98 5.38
CA GLY A 26 -15.77 14.05 4.44
C GLY A 26 -15.41 13.80 2.97
N SER A 27 -14.13 13.68 2.64
CA SER A 27 -13.69 13.31 1.28
C SER A 27 -14.03 11.85 0.93
N LYS A 28 -14.45 11.60 -0.31
CA LYS A 28 -14.61 10.26 -0.88
C LYS A 28 -13.78 10.16 -2.17
N PRO A 29 -12.77 9.26 -2.24
CA PRO A 29 -12.26 8.38 -1.18
C PRO A 29 -11.60 9.16 -0.02
N ALA A 30 -11.46 8.52 1.15
CA ALA A 30 -10.89 9.13 2.36
C ALA A 30 -9.38 9.38 2.27
N CYS A 31 -8.69 8.70 1.35
CA CYS A 31 -7.28 8.90 1.05
C CYS A 31 -7.02 8.79 -0.46
N ASN A 32 -5.83 9.22 -0.88
CA ASN A 32 -5.33 8.94 -2.23
C ASN A 32 -4.26 7.83 -2.19
N ALA A 33 -3.81 7.39 -3.37
CA ALA A 33 -2.65 6.52 -3.51
C ALA A 33 -1.84 7.00 -4.72
N ALA A 34 -0.53 6.83 -4.65
CA ALA A 34 0.40 7.13 -5.73
C ALA A 34 0.10 6.27 -6.96
N PRO A 35 0.41 6.74 -8.18
CA PRO A 35 0.16 5.98 -9.40
C PRO A 35 1.01 4.70 -9.50
N THR A 36 2.10 4.61 -8.73
CA THR A 36 3.00 3.46 -8.69
C THR A 36 3.24 3.01 -7.27
N SER A 37 3.50 1.71 -7.12
CA SER A 37 3.87 1.08 -5.85
C SER A 37 5.18 1.66 -5.31
N ILE A 38 5.40 1.52 -4.01
CA ILE A 38 6.62 2.02 -3.33
C ILE A 38 7.89 1.36 -3.86
N CYS A 39 7.79 0.12 -4.38
CA CYS A 39 8.91 -0.54 -5.05
C CYS A 39 9.11 -0.09 -6.50
N LYS A 40 8.25 0.80 -7.02
CA LYS A 40 8.26 1.40 -8.37
C LYS A 40 8.15 0.41 -9.53
N LYS A 41 7.74 -0.83 -9.27
CA LYS A 41 7.65 -1.91 -10.28
C LYS A 41 6.24 -2.15 -10.81
N VAL A 42 5.22 -1.71 -10.08
CA VAL A 42 3.81 -1.98 -10.40
C VAL A 42 3.04 -0.68 -10.39
N GLY A 43 2.32 -0.40 -11.49
CA GLY A 43 1.43 0.74 -11.64
C GLY A 43 0.01 0.45 -11.14
N HIS A 44 -0.77 1.51 -10.97
CA HIS A 44 -2.17 1.41 -10.57
C HIS A 44 -3.01 0.59 -11.56
N ASP A 45 -2.74 0.74 -12.86
CA ASP A 45 -3.47 0.09 -13.94
C ASP A 45 -3.22 -1.43 -14.02
N ASP A 46 -2.10 -1.90 -13.45
CA ASP A 46 -1.74 -3.32 -13.36
C ASP A 46 -2.34 -4.00 -12.11
N THR A 47 -3.14 -3.28 -11.34
CA THR A 47 -3.64 -3.72 -10.04
C THR A 47 -5.14 -3.58 -9.89
N THR A 48 -5.70 -4.31 -8.93
CA THR A 48 -7.08 -4.14 -8.50
C THR A 48 -7.30 -2.73 -7.91
N VAL A 49 -8.51 -2.19 -8.12
CA VAL A 49 -8.86 -0.79 -7.85
C VAL A 49 -8.60 -0.40 -6.39
N TRP A 50 -9.09 -1.17 -5.41
CA TRP A 50 -8.78 -1.05 -3.97
C TRP A 50 -9.05 -2.39 -3.29
N VAL A 51 -8.16 -2.85 -2.40
CA VAL A 51 -8.47 -3.97 -1.48
C VAL A 51 -8.86 -3.41 -0.10
N ASP A 52 -9.41 -4.24 0.78
CA ASP A 52 -9.84 -3.85 2.13
C ASP A 52 -8.72 -3.22 2.98
N LEU A 53 -7.47 -3.46 2.62
CA LEU A 53 -6.27 -2.91 3.25
C LEU A 53 -5.87 -1.57 2.60
N ASN A 54 -6.62 -0.51 2.88
CA ASN A 54 -6.38 0.83 2.35
C ASN A 54 -6.39 1.91 3.42
N CYS A 55 -5.82 3.08 3.08
CA CYS A 55 -5.73 4.23 3.96
C CYS A 55 -5.14 3.91 5.35
N LEU A 56 -4.16 3.00 5.40
CA LEU A 56 -3.56 2.50 6.63
C LEU A 56 -2.46 3.43 7.13
N SER A 57 -2.35 3.59 8.45
CA SER A 57 -1.14 4.14 9.06
C SER A 57 0.05 3.21 8.83
N GLU A 58 1.27 3.69 9.06
CA GLU A 58 2.48 2.86 8.93
C GLU A 58 2.43 1.62 9.82
N GLN A 59 2.00 1.78 11.09
CA GLN A 59 1.88 0.65 12.02
C GLN A 59 0.83 -0.36 11.53
N GLN A 60 -0.32 0.10 11.06
CA GLN A 60 -1.34 -0.77 10.49
C GLN A 60 -0.85 -1.49 9.23
N ALA A 61 -0.09 -0.79 8.38
CA ALA A 61 0.51 -1.37 7.18
C ALA A 61 1.55 -2.45 7.52
N ARG A 62 2.37 -2.24 8.56
CA ARG A 62 3.33 -3.24 9.05
C ARG A 62 2.60 -4.49 9.56
N LEU A 63 1.53 -4.30 10.34
CA LEU A 63 0.69 -5.42 10.83
C LEU A 63 0.01 -6.17 9.69
N ALA A 64 -0.61 -5.46 8.75
CA ALA A 64 -1.24 -6.04 7.56
C ALA A 64 -0.22 -6.79 6.69
N GLY A 65 0.97 -6.22 6.51
CA GLY A 65 2.04 -6.85 5.76
C GLY A 65 2.54 -8.14 6.40
N ALA A 66 2.65 -8.18 7.73
CA ALA A 66 2.99 -9.41 8.47
C ALA A 66 1.94 -10.51 8.28
N VAL A 67 0.64 -10.16 8.24
CA VAL A 67 -0.46 -11.11 8.00
C VAL A 67 -0.46 -11.64 6.55
N LEU A 68 -0.19 -10.78 5.57
CA LEU A 68 -0.10 -11.19 4.16
C LEU A 68 1.08 -12.13 3.89
N GLY A 69 2.19 -11.94 4.59
CA GLY A 69 3.39 -12.77 4.48
C GLY A 69 3.92 -12.84 3.05
N ARG A 70 4.15 -14.05 2.53
CA ARG A 70 4.74 -14.28 1.20
C ARG A 70 3.89 -13.81 0.03
N LYS A 71 2.62 -13.44 0.26
CA LYS A 71 1.74 -12.87 -0.78
C LYS A 71 2.04 -11.40 -1.06
N LEU A 72 2.88 -10.76 -0.23
CA LEU A 72 3.28 -9.37 -0.36
C LEU A 72 4.67 -9.27 -1.00
N CYS A 73 4.83 -8.33 -1.92
CA CYS A 73 6.08 -8.04 -2.59
C CYS A 73 7.18 -7.74 -1.57
N GLY A 74 8.23 -8.58 -1.55
CA GLY A 74 9.33 -8.46 -0.59
C GLY A 74 10.04 -7.11 -0.63
N THR A 75 10.18 -6.51 -1.82
CA THR A 75 10.75 -5.16 -1.95
C THR A 75 9.85 -4.10 -1.33
N CYS A 76 8.53 -4.21 -1.44
CA CYS A 76 7.61 -3.29 -0.78
C CYS A 76 7.76 -3.39 0.75
N VAL A 77 7.85 -4.60 1.30
CA VAL A 77 8.13 -4.82 2.72
C VAL A 77 9.43 -4.12 3.11
N SER A 78 10.54 -4.36 2.40
CA SER A 78 11.81 -3.71 2.72
C SER A 78 11.70 -2.19 2.78
N HIS A 79 10.99 -1.54 1.85
CA HIS A 79 10.76 -0.09 1.89
C HIS A 79 9.93 0.34 3.10
N LEU A 80 8.88 -0.40 3.44
CA LEU A 80 8.03 -0.09 4.59
C LEU A 80 8.80 -0.14 5.91
N TYR A 81 9.74 -1.08 6.06
CA TYR A 81 10.52 -1.25 7.29
C TYR A 81 11.83 -0.46 7.31
N ALA A 82 12.37 -0.06 6.16
CA ALA A 82 13.58 0.75 6.05
C ALA A 82 13.36 2.23 6.45
N THR A 83 12.11 2.69 6.46
CA THR A 83 11.77 4.02 6.96
C THR A 83 11.77 3.99 8.50
N PRO A 84 12.61 4.79 9.17
CA PRO A 84 12.61 4.88 10.63
C PRO A 84 11.23 5.35 11.11
N ALA A 85 10.68 4.71 12.14
CA ALA A 85 9.48 5.20 12.81
C ALA A 85 9.75 6.62 13.30
N LYS A 86 9.03 7.61 12.75
CA LYS A 86 9.12 9.02 13.15
C LYS A 86 8.32 9.29 14.42
#